data_AF-A0A926S1R7-F1
#
_entry.id   AF-A0A926S1R7-F1
#
_cell.length_a   1.000
_cell.length_b   1.000
_cell.length_c   1.000
_cell.angle_alpha   90.00
_cell.angle_beta   90.00
_cell.angle_gamma   90.00
#
_symmetry.space_group_name_H-M   'P 1'
#
loop_
_entity.id
_entity.type
_entity.pdbx_description
1 polymer ?
#
loop_
_entity_poly.entity_id
_entity_poly.type
_entity_poly.pdbx_seq_one_letter_code
_entity_poly.pdbx_strand_id
1 'polypeptide(L)'
;MSLRETRHITFYIKGERHMVPAYSQIENIKGMVKVKFVFLDKNQITDIDHVIADNAAGYVKMITSKGNPFNTGALFDQLFVWFDYIIKMQ
;
A
#
# COMPACT_ATOMS: atom_id res chain seq x y z
N MET A 1 3.63 -17.15 2.76
CA MET A 1 4.73 -16.52 3.51
C MET A 1 4.30 -15.07 3.79
N SER A 2 3.95 -14.71 5.02
CA SER A 2 3.65 -13.30 5.34
C SER A 2 4.96 -12.57 5.58
N LEU A 3 5.47 -11.90 4.55
CA LEU A 3 6.56 -10.94 4.71
C LEU A 3 6.00 -9.77 5.53
N ARG A 4 6.08 -9.86 6.86
CA ARG A 4 5.91 -8.72 7.78
C ARG A 4 7.13 -7.80 7.66
N GLU A 5 7.42 -7.33 6.45
CA GLU A 5 8.31 -6.20 6.29
C GLU A 5 7.54 -4.98 6.79
N THR A 6 7.98 -4.41 7.91
CA THR A 6 7.45 -3.13 8.37
C THR A 6 8.21 -2.04 7.64
N ARG A 7 7.51 -1.25 6.82
CA ARG A 7 8.05 -0.04 6.19
C ARG A 7 7.36 1.19 6.74
N HIS A 8 8.01 2.34 6.61
CA HIS A 8 7.38 3.61 6.96
C HIS A 8 6.87 4.26 5.68
N ILE A 9 5.60 4.67 5.67
CA ILE A 9 4.99 5.47 4.61
C ILE A 9 4.84 6.89 5.13
N THR A 10 5.29 7.87 4.33
CA THR A 10 5.21 9.27 4.71
C THR A 10 3.91 9.88 4.19
N PHE A 11 3.11 10.39 5.10
CA PHE A 11 1.92 11.19 4.82
C PHE A 11 2.22 12.67 5.01
N TYR A 12 1.62 13.51 4.17
CA TYR A 12 1.66 14.96 4.32
C TYR A 12 0.28 15.41 4.78
N ILE A 13 0.17 15.79 6.05
CA ILE A 13 -1.10 16.17 6.67
C ILE A 13 -0.94 17.58 7.20
N LYS A 14 -1.77 18.52 6.72
CA LYS A 14 -1.74 19.93 7.15
C LYS A 14 -0.36 20.60 7.05
N GLY A 15 0.46 20.18 6.08
CA GLY A 15 1.82 20.72 5.88
C GLY A 15 2.93 20.03 6.68
N GLU A 16 2.58 19.07 7.55
CA GLU A 16 3.53 18.29 8.33
C GLU A 16 3.75 16.90 7.73
N ARG A 17 4.99 16.38 7.90
CA ARG A 17 5.36 15.03 7.49
C ARG A 17 5.13 14.05 8.63
N HIS A 18 4.35 13.02 8.36
CA HIS A 18 3.99 11.97 9.30
C HIS A 18 4.49 10.62 8.78
N MET A 19 5.38 9.99 9.53
CA MET A 19 5.87 8.65 9.18
C MET A 19 5.00 7.60 9.85
N VAL A 20 4.29 6.81 9.04
CA VAL A 20 3.39 5.79 9.56
C VAL A 20 3.94 4.40 9.24
N PRO A 21 4.17 3.56 10.26
CA PRO A 21 4.51 2.17 10.05
C PRO A 21 3.38 1.44 9.32
N ALA A 22 3.74 0.69 8.30
CA ALA A 22 2.86 -0.15 7.54
C ALA A 22 3.49 -1.52 7.34
N TYR A 23 2.66 -2.56 7.22
CA TYR A 23 3.10 -3.89 6.79
C TYR A 23 2.28 -4.34 5.58
N SER A 24 2.84 -5.26 4.79
CA SER A 24 2.17 -5.86 3.65
C SER A 24 1.68 -7.27 3.97
N GLN A 25 0.50 -7.62 3.47
CA GLN A 25 0.03 -8.99 3.34
C GLN A 25 -0.14 -9.32 1.86
N ILE A 26 0.43 -10.45 1.43
CA ILE A 26 0.44 -10.86 0.04
C ILE A 26 -0.48 -12.05 -0.13
N GLU A 27 -1.30 -12.02 -1.17
CA GLU A 27 -2.19 -13.10 -1.58
C GLU A 27 -2.00 -13.35 -3.08
N ASN A 28 -1.61 -14.58 -3.44
CA ASN A 28 -1.45 -14.98 -4.84
C ASN A 28 -2.72 -15.71 -5.28
N ILE A 29 -3.47 -15.14 -6.22
CA ILE A 29 -4.74 -15.67 -6.70
C ILE A 29 -4.64 -15.89 -8.21
N LYS A 30 -4.60 -17.15 -8.67
CA LYS A 30 -4.63 -17.52 -10.11
C LYS A 30 -3.61 -16.75 -10.99
N GLY A 31 -2.40 -16.53 -10.48
CA GLY A 31 -1.34 -15.79 -11.20
C GLY A 31 -1.40 -14.26 -11.06
N MET A 32 -2.39 -13.73 -10.34
CA MET A 32 -2.43 -12.34 -9.91
C MET A 32 -1.85 -12.20 -8.49
N VAL A 33 -1.02 -11.19 -8.29
CA VAL A 33 -0.50 -10.85 -6.96
C VAL A 33 -1.30 -9.68 -6.40
N LYS A 34 -1.98 -9.94 -5.29
CA LYS A 34 -2.71 -8.94 -4.52
C LYS A 34 -1.93 -8.61 -3.26
N VAL A 35 -1.67 -7.33 -3.04
CA VAL A 35 -0.95 -6.86 -1.85
C VAL A 35 -1.86 -5.93 -1.05
N LYS A 36 -2.10 -6.28 0.21
CA LYS A 36 -2.80 -5.44 1.18
C LYS A 36 -1.78 -4.76 2.08
N PHE A 37 -1.59 -3.46 1.91
CA PHE A 37 -0.84 -2.62 2.83
C PHE A 37 -1.74 -2.26 4.01
N VAL A 38 -1.27 -2.45 5.24
CA VAL A 38 -2.01 -2.12 6.47
C VAL A 38 -1.19 -1.13 7.27
N PHE A 39 -1.79 0.00 7.62
CA PHE A 39 -1.17 1.07 8.39
C PHE A 39 -1.44 0.88 9.89
N LEU A 40 -0.40 0.93 10.72
CA LEU A 40 -0.47 0.64 12.15
C LEU A 40 -0.89 1.87 12.98
N ASP A 41 -0.46 3.08 12.58
CA ASP A 41 -0.86 4.31 13.26
C ASP A 41 -2.06 4.96 12.57
N LYS A 42 -3.26 4.48 12.91
CA LYS A 42 -4.53 5.01 12.40
C LYS A 42 -4.89 6.38 12.96
N ASN A 43 -4.22 6.83 14.03
CA ASN A 43 -4.54 8.11 14.67
C ASN A 43 -4.07 9.28 13.81
N GLN A 44 -3.01 9.07 13.03
CA GLN A 44 -2.51 10.08 12.09
C GLN A 44 -3.21 10.00 10.74
N ILE A 45 -3.57 8.80 10.29
CA ILE A 45 -4.28 8.57 9.02
C ILE A 45 -5.74 8.26 9.33
N THR A 46 -6.52 9.28 9.71
CA THR A 46 -7.93 9.09 10.12
C THR A 46 -8.81 8.41 9.08
N ASP A 47 -8.35 8.33 7.82
CA ASP A 47 -9.16 7.93 6.68
C ASP A 47 -8.69 6.70 5.90
N ILE A 48 -7.47 6.19 6.13
CA ILE A 48 -6.89 5.09 5.34
C ILE A 48 -6.18 4.12 6.28
N ASP A 49 -6.81 2.99 6.57
CA ASP A 49 -6.21 1.95 7.42
C ASP A 49 -5.60 0.80 6.60
N HIS A 50 -6.02 0.64 5.35
CA HIS A 50 -5.36 -0.24 4.40
C HIS A 50 -5.50 0.24 2.95
N VAL A 51 -4.60 -0.24 2.10
CA VAL A 51 -4.65 -0.10 0.64
C VAL A 51 -4.47 -1.46 0.01
N ILE A 52 -5.31 -1.77 -0.98
CA ILE A 52 -5.20 -2.99 -1.78
C ILE A 52 -4.61 -2.62 -3.13
N ALA A 53 -3.47 -3.21 -3.48
CA ALA A 53 -2.88 -3.18 -4.81
C ALA A 53 -3.22 -4.47 -5.56
N ASP A 54 -3.73 -4.33 -6.78
CA ASP A 54 -4.06 -5.42 -7.69
C ASP A 54 -3.37 -5.19 -9.05
N ASN A 55 -2.62 -6.18 -9.53
CA ASN A 55 -2.08 -6.19 -10.89
C ASN A 55 -3.11 -6.83 -11.84
N ALA A 56 -4.17 -6.08 -12.11
CA ALA A 56 -5.17 -6.48 -13.09
C ALA A 56 -4.75 -5.97 -14.48
N ALA A 57 -4.70 -6.88 -15.46
CA ALA A 57 -4.53 -6.55 -16.88
C ALA A 57 -3.27 -5.70 -17.24
N GLY A 58 -2.18 -5.85 -16.47
CA GLY A 58 -0.89 -5.19 -16.77
C GLY A 58 -0.73 -3.80 -16.17
N TYR A 59 -1.63 -3.36 -15.30
CA TYR A 59 -1.48 -2.12 -14.53
C TYR A 59 -1.80 -2.34 -13.06
N VAL A 60 -1.12 -1.61 -12.18
CA VAL A 60 -1.36 -1.66 -10.73
C VAL A 60 -2.47 -0.69 -10.38
N LYS A 61 -3.60 -1.23 -9.92
CA LYS A 61 -4.70 -0.44 -9.36
C LYS A 61 -4.62 -0.48 -7.84
N MET A 62 -4.62 0.70 -7.20
CA MET A 62 -4.67 0.81 -5.74
C MET A 62 -6.02 1.33 -5.27
N ILE A 63 -6.58 0.73 -4.22
CA ILE A 63 -7.87 1.10 -3.64
C ILE A 63 -7.68 1.29 -2.14
N THR A 64 -8.09 2.45 -1.61
CA THR A 64 -8.06 2.71 -0.16
C THR A 64 -9.15 1.93 0.57
N SER A 65 -9.07 1.87 1.89
CA SER A 65 -10.09 1.28 2.74
C SER A 65 -11.49 1.88 2.60
N LYS A 66 -11.59 3.13 2.11
CA LYS A 66 -12.86 3.79 1.79
C LYS A 66 -13.42 3.43 0.40
N GLY A 67 -12.71 2.58 -0.36
CA GLY A 67 -13.10 2.22 -1.71
C GLY A 67 -12.69 3.23 -2.78
N ASN A 68 -11.89 4.24 -2.43
CA ASN A 68 -11.43 5.23 -3.41
C ASN A 68 -10.24 4.66 -4.21
N PRO A 69 -10.38 4.46 -5.52
CA PRO A 69 -9.26 4.04 -6.35
C PRO A 69 -8.32 5.21 -6.62
N PHE A 70 -7.03 4.93 -6.74
CA PHE A 70 -6.01 5.90 -7.13
C PHE A 70 -4.87 5.22 -7.90
N ASN A 71 -4.27 5.95 -8.82
CA ASN A 71 -3.23 5.48 -9.75
C ASN A 71 -2.08 6.48 -9.92
N THR A 72 -2.05 7.55 -9.11
CA THR A 72 -1.05 8.62 -9.17
C THR A 72 -0.96 9.34 -7.82
N GLY A 73 0.10 10.12 -7.63
CA GLY A 73 0.37 10.94 -6.45
C GLY A 73 1.34 10.31 -5.46
N ALA A 74 1.81 11.11 -4.51
CA ALA A 74 2.89 10.72 -3.60
C ALA A 74 2.63 9.44 -2.79
N LEU A 75 1.37 9.14 -2.45
CA LEU A 75 1.02 7.88 -1.78
C LEU A 75 1.12 6.70 -2.74
N PHE A 76 0.65 6.86 -3.99
CA PHE A 76 0.80 5.83 -5.03
C PHE A 76 2.27 5.51 -5.26
N ASP A 77 3.11 6.53 -5.46
CA ASP A 77 4.53 6.35 -5.77
C ASP A 77 5.24 5.56 -4.66
N GLN A 78 5.02 5.92 -3.40
CA GLN A 78 5.60 5.22 -2.25
C GLN A 78 5.14 3.77 -2.15
N LEU A 79 3.84 3.51 -2.31
CA LEU A 79 3.29 2.16 -2.25
C LEU A 79 3.66 1.32 -3.47
N PHE A 80 3.85 1.95 -4.63
CA PHE A 80 4.21 1.27 -5.87
C PHE A 80 5.65 0.78 -5.82
N VAL A 81 6.59 1.59 -5.33
CA VAL A 81 7.97 1.16 -5.10
C VAL A 81 8.02 -0.06 -4.18
N TRP A 82 7.19 -0.06 -3.13
CA TRP A 82 7.13 -1.21 -2.23
C TRP A 82 6.46 -2.43 -2.88
N PHE A 83 5.35 -2.23 -3.59
CA PHE A 83 4.70 -3.28 -4.37
C PHE A 83 5.68 -3.95 -5.35
N ASP A 84 6.38 -3.15 -6.15
CA ASP A 84 7.36 -3.64 -7.13
C ASP A 84 8.50 -4.43 -6.46
N TYR A 85 9.01 -3.96 -5.33
CA TYR A 85 9.99 -4.71 -4.53
C TYR A 85 9.43 -6.06 -4.06
N ILE A 86 8.19 -6.10 -3.54
CA ILE A 86 7.53 -7.34 -3.10
C ILE A 86 7.41 -8.34 -4.26
N ILE A 87 7.00 -7.87 -5.44
CA ILE A 87 6.84 -8.71 -6.63
C ILE A 87 8.19 -9.27 -7.09
N LYS A 88 9.26 -8.48 -7.06
CA LYS A 88 10.60 -8.90 -7.47
C LYS A 88 11.28 -9.89 -6.52
N MET A 89 10.83 -9.95 -5.27
CA MET A 89 11.37 -10.85 -4.23
C MET A 89 10.63 -12.19 -4.14
N GLN A 90 9.55 -12.40 -4.93
CA GLN A 90 8.91 -13.70 -5.10
C GLN A 90 9.68 -14.58 -6.09
#